data_AF-A0A3C0IRS1-F1
#
_entry.id   AF-A0A3C0IRS1-F1
#
_cell.length_a   1.000
_cell.length_b   1.000
_cell.length_c   1.000
_cell.angle_alpha   90.00
_cell.angle_beta   90.00
_cell.angle_gamma   90.00
#
_symmetry.space_group_name_H-M   'P 1'
#
loop_
_entity.id
_entity.type
_entity.pdbx_description
1 polymer ?
#
loop_
_entity_poly.entity_id
_entity_poly.type
_entity_poly.pdbx_seq_one_letter_code
_entity_poly.pdbx_strand_id
1 'polypeptide(L)'
;NTVVIGFEAPHLTVNAFNAMAQLHTELKQVPGVQDVISTPTAVGLRFNDSTEKIEPYPLFHTPYNSMDSLQKDWSVFAAMPFYNGMLYNATTNSYLMAVTVNKDSANSKARTRLMNNIVAATDRYEQLSKQQVHISGLPYIRTRVADKIAKEMNGFLIGSLVLSA
;
A
#
# COMPACT_ATOMS: atom_id res chain seq x y z
N ASN A 1 -4.85 -12.76 2.70
CA ASN A 1 -5.31 -11.63 3.53
C ASN A 1 -4.65 -10.39 2.98
N THR A 2 -5.42 -9.46 2.46
CA THR A 2 -4.88 -8.31 1.72
C THR A 2 -5.41 -7.01 2.32
N VAL A 3 -4.49 -6.09 2.59
CA VAL A 3 -4.76 -4.70 2.93
C VAL A 3 -4.52 -3.89 1.65
N VAL A 4 -5.41 -2.95 1.36
CA VAL A 4 -5.30 -2.09 0.17
C VAL A 4 -5.03 -0.68 0.65
N ILE A 5 -4.04 -0.03 0.06
CA ILE A 5 -3.67 1.35 0.34
C ILE A 5 -3.88 2.12 -0.95
N GLY A 6 -4.69 3.17 -0.92
CA GLY A 6 -4.98 4.03 -2.07
C GLY A 6 -4.69 5.48 -1.77
N PHE A 7 -4.19 6.22 -2.74
CA PHE A 7 -3.97 7.66 -2.62
C PHE A 7 -4.07 8.32 -4.00
N GLU A 8 -4.36 9.62 -3.99
CA GLU A 8 -4.46 10.42 -5.21
C GLU A 8 -3.19 11.26 -5.38
N ALA A 9 -2.63 11.23 -6.59
CA ALA A 9 -1.49 12.07 -6.96
C ALA A 9 -1.82 12.79 -8.27
N PRO A 10 -2.42 13.99 -8.23
CA PRO A 10 -2.82 14.75 -9.43
C PRO A 10 -1.64 15.05 -10.36
N HIS A 11 -0.45 15.22 -9.78
CA HIS A 11 0.79 15.43 -10.51
C HIS A 11 1.81 14.39 -10.08
N LEU A 12 2.22 13.55 -11.03
CA LEU A 12 3.35 12.66 -10.84
C LEU A 12 4.64 13.49 -10.83
N THR A 13 5.34 13.50 -9.71
CA THR A 13 6.65 14.14 -9.57
C THR A 13 7.69 13.09 -9.20
N VAL A 14 8.97 13.34 -9.51
CA VAL A 14 10.08 12.45 -9.09
C VAL A 14 10.03 12.20 -7.59
N ASN A 15 9.81 13.24 -6.78
CA ASN A 15 9.77 13.13 -5.33
C ASN A 15 8.59 12.27 -4.86
N ALA A 16 7.39 12.48 -5.42
CA ALA A 16 6.22 11.66 -5.07
C ALA A 16 6.43 10.19 -5.46
N PHE A 17 7.01 9.93 -6.63
CA PHE A 17 7.27 8.57 -7.10
C PHE A 17 8.34 7.86 -6.26
N ASN A 18 9.44 8.54 -5.94
CA ASN A 18 10.48 8.00 -5.06
C ASN A 18 9.95 7.77 -3.64
N ALA A 19 9.10 8.66 -3.12
CA ALA A 19 8.42 8.45 -1.83
C ALA A 19 7.49 7.23 -1.87
N MET A 20 6.81 6.98 -2.99
CA MET A 20 5.99 5.80 -3.20
C MET A 20 6.83 4.52 -3.18
N ALA A 21 7.99 4.55 -3.83
CA ALA A 21 8.95 3.44 -3.82
C ALA A 21 9.50 3.18 -2.41
N GLN A 22 9.78 4.24 -1.65
CA GLN A 22 10.18 4.14 -0.26
C GLN A 22 9.07 3.52 0.60
N LEU A 23 7.80 3.95 0.44
CA LEU A 23 6.66 3.38 1.14
C LEU A 23 6.54 1.88 0.87
N HIS A 24 6.73 1.42 -0.38
CA HIS A 24 6.79 0.00 -0.70
C HIS A 24 7.85 -0.72 0.15
N THR A 25 9.09 -0.20 0.17
CA THR A 25 10.19 -0.82 0.93
C THR A 25 9.89 -0.88 2.43
N GLU A 26 9.36 0.21 3.00
CA GLU A 26 8.98 0.28 4.41
C GLU A 26 7.87 -0.73 4.75
N LEU A 27 6.84 -0.84 3.90
CA LEU A 27 5.76 -1.81 4.10
C LEU A 27 6.29 -3.25 4.06
N LYS A 28 7.24 -3.55 3.16
CA LYS A 28 7.87 -4.87 3.06
C LYS A 28 8.70 -5.25 4.29
N GLN A 29 9.19 -4.25 5.04
CA GLN A 29 9.94 -4.46 6.28
C GLN A 29 9.03 -4.71 7.50
N VAL A 30 7.73 -4.43 7.40
CA VAL A 30 6.80 -4.65 8.52
C VAL A 30 6.68 -6.14 8.83
N PRO A 31 6.96 -6.57 10.08
CA PRO A 31 6.82 -7.98 10.46
C PRO A 31 5.39 -8.47 10.24
N GLY A 32 5.23 -9.52 9.43
CA GLY A 32 3.92 -10.09 9.07
C GLY A 32 3.37 -9.61 7.72
N VAL A 33 4.05 -8.69 7.03
CA VAL A 33 3.82 -8.45 5.60
C VAL A 33 4.58 -9.51 4.80
N GLN A 34 3.91 -10.15 3.85
CA GLN A 34 4.48 -11.19 2.98
C GLN A 34 4.90 -10.62 1.64
N ASP A 35 4.05 -9.77 1.06
CA ASP A 35 4.29 -9.19 -0.26
C ASP A 35 3.60 -7.84 -0.39
N VAL A 36 4.13 -7.00 -1.27
CA VAL A 36 3.59 -5.67 -1.57
C VAL A 36 3.60 -5.50 -3.08
N ILE A 37 2.44 -5.27 -3.67
CA ILE A 37 2.30 -4.94 -5.07
C ILE A 37 1.97 -3.46 -5.17
N SER A 38 2.77 -2.72 -5.94
CA SER A 38 2.68 -1.27 -6.07
C SER A 38 3.18 -0.83 -7.44
N THR A 39 2.82 0.39 -7.86
CA THR A 39 3.26 0.97 -9.14
C THR A 39 4.80 0.98 -9.31
N PRO A 40 5.62 1.39 -8.33
CA PRO A 40 7.09 1.43 -8.49
C PRO A 40 7.74 0.06 -8.66
N THR A 41 7.04 -1.02 -8.31
CA THR A 41 7.53 -2.40 -8.44
C THR A 41 6.77 -3.17 -9.52
N ALA A 42 6.13 -2.46 -10.44
CA ALA A 42 5.47 -3.05 -11.59
C ALA A 42 6.49 -3.79 -12.49
N VAL A 43 6.04 -4.90 -13.06
CA VAL A 43 6.85 -5.84 -13.83
C VAL A 43 6.26 -5.97 -15.22
N GLY A 44 7.08 -5.73 -16.23
CA GLY A 44 6.75 -5.95 -17.62
C GLY A 44 6.98 -7.41 -17.98
N LEU A 45 6.22 -7.92 -18.95
CA LEU A 45 6.42 -9.23 -19.53
C LEU A 45 6.95 -9.03 -20.96
N ARG A 46 8.08 -9.66 -21.28
CA ARG A 46 8.61 -9.71 -22.65
C ARG A 46 8.73 -11.15 -23.10
N PHE A 47 8.43 -11.41 -24.37
CA PHE A 47 8.72 -12.69 -24.99
C PHE A 47 10.20 -12.72 -25.39
N ASN A 48 10.90 -13.78 -25.00
CA ASN A 48 12.28 -14.02 -25.40
C ASN A 48 12.28 -15.03 -26.56
N ASP A 49 12.52 -14.54 -27.77
CA ASP A 49 12.54 -15.36 -29.00
C ASP A 49 13.58 -16.48 -28.95
N SER A 50 14.66 -16.33 -28.18
CA SER A 50 15.73 -17.32 -28.08
C SER A 50 15.38 -18.47 -27.13
N THR A 51 14.58 -18.21 -26.10
CA THR A 51 14.19 -19.23 -25.11
C THR A 51 12.74 -19.68 -25.27
N GLU A 52 12.00 -19.07 -26.21
CA GLU A 52 10.56 -19.22 -26.44
C GLU A 52 9.72 -19.04 -25.16
N LYS A 53 10.21 -18.22 -24.22
CA LYS A 53 9.61 -18.04 -22.89
C LYS A 53 9.29 -16.58 -22.62
N ILE A 54 8.26 -16.37 -21.81
CA ILE A 54 7.90 -15.06 -21.29
C ILE A 54 8.75 -14.80 -20.04
N GLU A 55 9.51 -13.70 -20.06
CA GLU A 55 10.39 -13.29 -18.97
C GLU A 55 9.87 -12.01 -18.31
N PRO A 56 9.76 -11.99 -16.97
CA PRO A 56 9.47 -10.76 -16.24
C PRO A 56 10.70 -9.85 -16.19
N TYR A 57 10.49 -8.54 -16.36
CA TYR A 57 11.52 -7.51 -16.15
C TYR A 57 10.94 -6.33 -15.38
N PRO A 58 11.73 -5.64 -14.52
CA PRO A 58 11.25 -4.47 -13.80
C PRO A 58 10.93 -3.32 -14.76
N LEU A 59 9.77 -2.67 -14.61
CA LEU A 59 9.41 -1.51 -15.43
C LEU A 59 10.08 -0.24 -14.95
N PHE A 60 10.22 -0.09 -13.64
CA PHE A 60 10.77 1.09 -13.02
C PHE A 60 12.11 0.82 -12.35
N HIS A 61 12.99 1.82 -12.40
CA HIS A 61 14.36 1.79 -11.90
C HIS A 61 14.54 2.91 -10.87
N THR A 62 13.93 2.73 -9.70
CA THR A 62 14.00 3.71 -8.61
C THR A 62 15.34 3.66 -7.88
N PRO A 63 15.88 4.79 -7.38
CA PRO A 63 15.29 6.14 -7.43
C PRO A 63 15.56 6.86 -8.77
N TYR A 64 14.62 7.69 -9.18
CA TYR A 64 14.80 8.59 -10.34
C TYR A 64 15.38 9.94 -9.88
N ASN A 65 16.19 10.56 -10.74
CA ASN A 65 16.76 11.89 -10.51
C ASN A 65 16.20 12.96 -11.47
N SER A 66 15.45 12.58 -12.51
CA SER A 66 14.88 13.49 -13.49
C SER A 66 13.48 13.05 -13.92
N MET A 67 12.63 14.03 -14.28
CA MET A 67 11.30 13.72 -14.80
C MET A 67 11.35 12.96 -16.13
N ASP A 68 12.32 13.26 -17.01
CA ASP A 68 12.42 12.60 -18.32
C ASP A 68 12.65 11.09 -18.20
N SER A 69 13.50 10.67 -17.26
CA SER A 69 13.77 9.25 -17.01
C SER A 69 12.55 8.53 -16.45
N LEU A 70 11.84 9.15 -15.50
CA LEU A 70 10.59 8.63 -14.97
C LEU A 70 9.51 8.54 -16.05
N GLN A 71 9.38 9.57 -16.90
CA GLN A 71 8.34 9.65 -17.92
C GLN A 71 8.55 8.60 -19.03
N LYS A 72 9.80 8.27 -19.36
CA LYS A 72 10.12 7.17 -20.27
C LYS A 72 9.56 5.84 -19.76
N ASP A 73 9.87 5.47 -18.53
CA ASP A 73 9.41 4.21 -17.94
C ASP A 73 7.89 4.24 -17.68
N TRP A 74 7.36 5.40 -17.28
CA TRP A 74 5.92 5.63 -17.11
C TRP A 74 5.14 5.43 -18.40
N SER A 75 5.67 5.85 -19.55
CA SER A 75 4.99 5.68 -20.84
C SER A 75 4.78 4.20 -21.19
N VAL A 76 5.73 3.34 -20.83
CA VAL A 76 5.64 1.89 -21.00
C VAL A 76 4.61 1.30 -20.03
N PHE A 77 4.64 1.73 -18.77
CA PHE A 77 3.66 1.31 -17.76
C PHE A 77 2.22 1.71 -18.13
N ALA A 78 2.01 2.95 -18.57
CA ALA A 78 0.70 3.47 -18.95
C ALA A 78 0.13 2.82 -20.23
N ALA A 79 1.00 2.34 -21.12
CA ALA A 79 0.60 1.60 -22.31
C ALA A 79 0.09 0.17 -22.00
N MET A 80 0.33 -0.34 -20.78
CA MET A 80 -0.06 -1.69 -20.39
C MET A 80 -1.48 -1.70 -19.81
N PRO A 81 -2.49 -2.28 -20.51
CA PRO A 81 -3.88 -2.20 -20.09
C PRO A 81 -4.17 -2.95 -18.80
N PHE A 82 -3.36 -3.94 -18.44
CA PHE A 82 -3.59 -4.76 -17.25
C PHE A 82 -3.36 -4.01 -15.93
N TYR A 83 -2.55 -2.95 -15.94
CA TYR A 83 -2.34 -2.12 -14.74
C TYR A 83 -3.41 -1.04 -14.57
N ASN A 84 -4.12 -0.69 -15.63
CA ASN A 84 -5.19 0.28 -15.61
C ASN A 84 -6.42 -0.28 -14.87
N GLY A 85 -6.86 0.42 -13.83
CA GLY A 85 -7.94 -0.01 -12.93
C GLY A 85 -7.50 -0.97 -11.83
N MET A 86 -6.24 -1.44 -11.82
CA MET A 86 -5.72 -2.33 -10.78
C MET A 86 -4.69 -1.66 -9.87
N LEU A 87 -3.62 -1.07 -10.45
CA LEU A 87 -2.59 -0.35 -9.68
C LEU A 87 -2.63 1.16 -9.90
N TYR A 88 -3.17 1.59 -11.05
CA TYR A 88 -3.29 2.99 -11.41
C TYR A 88 -4.61 3.24 -12.13
N ASN A 89 -5.23 4.37 -11.86
CA ASN A 89 -6.40 4.84 -12.60
C ASN A 89 -6.08 6.19 -13.25
N ALA A 90 -6.02 6.20 -14.59
CA ALA A 90 -5.71 7.39 -15.37
C ALA A 90 -6.81 8.47 -15.33
N THR A 91 -8.05 8.10 -15.01
CA THR A 91 -9.18 9.03 -14.96
C THR A 91 -9.17 9.85 -13.67
N THR A 92 -8.82 9.22 -12.55
CA THR A 92 -8.85 9.82 -11.21
C THR A 92 -7.46 10.16 -10.67
N ASN A 93 -6.39 9.82 -11.41
CA ASN A 93 -4.99 9.91 -10.96
C ASN A 93 -4.77 9.24 -9.59
N SER A 94 -5.43 8.10 -9.39
CA SER A 94 -5.36 7.33 -8.15
C SER A 94 -4.41 6.16 -8.30
N TYR A 95 -3.68 5.88 -7.24
CA TYR A 95 -2.69 4.81 -7.16
C TYR A 95 -3.12 3.84 -6.07
N LEU A 96 -2.97 2.55 -6.35
CA LEU A 96 -3.30 1.47 -5.43
C LEU A 96 -2.05 0.64 -5.13
N MET A 97 -1.88 0.30 -3.85
CA MET A 97 -0.94 -0.70 -3.38
C MET A 97 -1.71 -1.82 -2.67
N ALA A 98 -1.38 -3.06 -3.01
CA ALA A 98 -1.89 -4.23 -2.33
C ALA A 98 -0.82 -4.81 -1.41
N VAL A 99 -1.09 -4.84 -0.11
CA VAL A 99 -0.21 -5.41 0.92
C VAL A 99 -0.78 -6.75 1.36
N THR A 100 -0.09 -7.82 0.99
CA THR A 100 -0.43 -9.18 1.43
C THR A 100 0.17 -9.42 2.80
N VAL A 101 -0.67 -9.79 3.77
CA VAL A 101 -0.26 -10.05 5.15
C VAL A 101 -0.40 -11.53 5.51
N ASN A 102 0.47 -11.99 6.40
CA ASN A 102 0.43 -13.33 6.97
C ASN A 102 -0.88 -13.57 7.72
N LYS A 103 -1.52 -14.72 7.45
CA LYS A 103 -2.82 -15.09 8.00
C LYS A 103 -2.77 -15.26 9.52
N ASP A 104 -1.73 -15.89 10.06
CA ASP A 104 -1.57 -16.17 11.49
C ASP A 104 -1.39 -14.87 12.29
N SER A 105 -0.60 -13.94 11.75
CA SER A 105 -0.40 -12.61 12.33
C SER A 105 -1.68 -11.78 12.27
N ALA A 106 -2.39 -11.80 11.14
CA ALA A 106 -3.64 -11.06 10.96
C ALA A 106 -4.83 -11.63 11.78
N ASN A 107 -4.80 -12.91 12.14
CA ASN A 107 -5.86 -13.57 12.91
C ASN A 107 -5.54 -13.74 14.40
N SER A 108 -4.33 -13.37 14.85
CA SER A 108 -3.91 -13.48 16.25
C SER A 108 -4.01 -12.14 17.00
N LYS A 109 -3.59 -12.14 18.28
CA LYS A 109 -3.43 -10.92 19.09
C LYS A 109 -2.43 -9.92 18.48
N ALA A 110 -1.56 -10.36 17.57
CA ALA A 110 -0.61 -9.48 16.89
C ALA A 110 -1.27 -8.58 15.83
N ARG A 111 -2.52 -8.85 15.42
CA ARG A 111 -3.22 -8.13 14.35
C ARG A 111 -3.25 -6.61 14.54
N THR A 112 -3.48 -6.14 15.76
CA THR A 112 -3.55 -4.70 16.06
C THR A 112 -2.18 -4.05 15.86
N ARG A 113 -1.10 -4.69 16.31
CA ARG A 113 0.27 -4.20 16.08
C ARG A 113 0.63 -4.21 14.60
N LEU A 114 0.30 -5.28 13.88
CA LEU A 114 0.54 -5.38 12.44
C LEU A 114 -0.17 -4.25 11.68
N MET A 115 -1.46 -4.03 11.94
CA MET A 115 -2.23 -2.97 11.28
C MET A 115 -1.69 -1.58 11.66
N ASN A 116 -1.33 -1.35 12.92
CA ASN A 116 -0.76 -0.08 13.36
C ASN A 116 0.61 0.20 12.74
N ASN A 117 1.45 -0.82 12.52
CA ASN A 117 2.73 -0.65 11.83
C ASN A 117 2.55 -0.29 10.35
N ILE A 118 1.55 -0.88 9.68
CA ILE A 118 1.19 -0.52 8.30
C ILE A 118 0.71 0.94 8.26
N VAL A 119 -0.17 1.33 9.20
CA VAL A 119 -0.66 2.71 9.30
C VAL A 119 0.49 3.68 9.59
N ALA A 120 1.43 3.34 10.46
CA ALA A 120 2.58 4.19 10.74
C ALA A 120 3.48 4.39 9.50
N ALA A 121 3.62 3.38 8.64
CA ALA A 121 4.33 3.52 7.37
C ALA A 121 3.59 4.47 6.41
N THR A 122 2.27 4.33 6.29
CA THR A 122 1.46 5.22 5.45
C THR A 122 1.43 6.66 5.98
N ASP A 123 1.35 6.86 7.30
CA ASP A 123 1.32 8.19 7.91
C ASP A 123 2.64 8.95 7.63
N ARG A 124 3.79 8.25 7.65
CA ARG A 124 5.07 8.83 7.24
C ARG A 124 5.06 9.25 5.77
N TYR A 125 4.49 8.42 4.89
CA TYR A 125 4.32 8.79 3.49
C TYR A 125 3.40 10.01 3.31
N GLU A 126 2.26 10.07 4.01
CA GLU A 126 1.35 11.23 3.97
C GLU A 126 2.07 12.51 4.40
N GLN A 127 2.88 12.45 5.45
CA GLN A 127 3.64 13.59 5.95
C GLN A 127 4.65 14.13 4.93
N LEU A 128 5.31 13.22 4.19
CA LEU A 128 6.32 13.54 3.17
C LEU A 128 5.69 14.02 1.87
N SER A 129 4.68 13.31 1.37
CA SER A 129 4.05 13.56 0.07
C SER A 129 2.96 14.63 0.11
N LYS A 130 2.42 14.95 1.31
CA LYS A 130 1.22 15.77 1.53
C LYS A 130 -0.03 15.25 0.81
N GLN A 131 -0.03 13.96 0.44
CA GLN A 131 -1.16 13.29 -0.17
C GLN A 131 -1.95 12.55 0.89
N GLN A 132 -3.27 12.56 0.76
CA GLN A 132 -4.14 11.77 1.62
C GLN A 132 -4.12 10.31 1.17
N VAL A 133 -3.88 9.42 2.14
CA VAL A 133 -3.84 7.98 1.98
C VAL A 133 -5.07 7.38 2.65
N HIS A 134 -5.70 6.46 1.93
CA HIS A 134 -6.83 5.69 2.38
C HIS A 134 -6.42 4.22 2.51
N ILE A 135 -6.65 3.64 3.68
CA ILE A 135 -6.35 2.23 3.96
C ILE A 135 -7.66 1.45 4.07
N SER A 136 -7.72 0.32 3.39
CA SER A 136 -8.87 -0.59 3.36
C SER A 136 -8.42 -2.05 3.34
N GLY A 137 -9.37 -2.96 3.17
CA GLY A 137 -9.17 -4.40 3.15
C GLY A 137 -9.71 -5.09 4.40
N LEU A 138 -10.21 -6.31 4.23
CA LEU A 138 -10.88 -7.07 5.28
C LEU A 138 -10.05 -7.23 6.57
N PRO A 139 -8.72 -7.51 6.52
CA PRO A 139 -7.92 -7.61 7.74
C PRO A 139 -7.87 -6.30 8.53
N TYR A 140 -7.77 -5.17 7.83
CA TYR A 140 -7.73 -3.85 8.44
C TYR A 140 -9.08 -3.47 9.05
N ILE A 141 -10.16 -3.56 8.27
CA ILE A 141 -11.52 -3.22 8.72
C ILE A 141 -11.91 -4.05 9.94
N ARG A 142 -11.70 -5.38 9.89
CA ARG A 142 -12.01 -6.28 11.01
C ARG A 142 -11.27 -5.90 12.28
N THR A 143 -9.99 -5.56 12.15
CA THR A 143 -9.15 -5.17 13.30
C THR A 143 -9.62 -3.85 13.89
N ARG A 144 -9.81 -2.81 13.07
CA ARG A 144 -10.28 -1.50 13.52
C ARG A 144 -11.64 -1.55 14.19
N VAL A 145 -12.59 -2.31 13.63
CA VAL A 145 -13.91 -2.50 14.23
C VAL A 145 -13.79 -3.22 15.58
N ALA A 146 -13.02 -4.30 15.66
CA ALA A 146 -12.83 -5.04 16.92
C ALA A 146 -12.16 -4.18 18.00
N ASP A 147 -11.13 -3.41 17.64
CA ASP A 147 -10.42 -2.52 18.57
C ASP A 147 -11.35 -1.39 19.09
N LYS A 148 -12.21 -0.84 18.21
CA LYS A 148 -13.19 0.17 18.58
C LYS A 148 -14.23 -0.38 19.56
N ILE A 149 -14.80 -1.56 19.28
CA ILE A 149 -15.76 -2.22 20.18
C ILE A 149 -15.13 -2.49 21.55
N ALA A 150 -13.89 -3.00 21.59
CA ALA A 150 -13.19 -3.26 22.84
C ALA A 150 -12.96 -1.97 23.66
N LYS A 151 -12.60 -0.87 22.99
CA LYS A 151 -12.41 0.44 23.63
C LYS A 151 -13.73 0.99 24.20
N GLU A 152 -14.82 0.90 23.44
CA GLU A 152 -16.14 1.36 23.87
C GLU A 152 -16.65 0.55 25.07
N MET A 153 -16.47 -0.76 25.06
CA MET A 153 -16.85 -1.63 26.18
C MET A 153 -16.08 -1.29 27.45
N ASN A 154 -14.77 -1.03 27.36
CA ASN A 154 -13.98 -0.57 28.51
C ASN A 154 -14.46 0.78 29.03
N GLY A 155 -14.77 1.73 28.14
CA GLY A 155 -15.35 3.02 28.54
C GLY A 155 -16.71 2.88 29.23
N PHE A 156 -17.56 2.00 28.70
CA PHE A 156 -18.87 1.70 29.29
C PHE A 156 -18.74 1.09 30.69
N LEU A 157 -17.81 0.16 30.89
CA LEU A 157 -17.57 -0.47 32.19
C LEU A 157 -17.11 0.55 33.24
N ILE A 158 -16.15 1.42 32.88
CA ILE A 158 -15.66 2.48 33.76
C ILE A 158 -16.79 3.46 34.09
N GLY A 159 -17.56 3.89 33.08
CA GLY A 159 -18.70 4.79 33.28
C GLY A 159 -19.77 4.17 34.20
N SER A 160 -20.08 2.89 34.01
CA SER A 160 -21.04 2.16 34.84
C SER A 160 -20.57 2.04 36.30
N LEU A 161 -19.28 1.74 36.52
CA LEU A 161 -18.67 1.69 37.85
C LEU A 161 -18.75 3.04 38.55
N VAL A 162 -18.45 4.13 37.85
CA VAL A 162 -18.51 5.49 38.41
C VAL A 162 -19.94 5.92 38.74
N LEU A 163 -20.93 5.56 37.92
CA LEU A 163 -22.33 5.87 38.21
C LEU A 163 -22.93 5.02 39.35
N SER A 164 -22.35 3.85 39.61
CA SER A 164 -22.87 2.91 40.62
C SER A 164 -22.22 3.10 42.01
N ALA A 165 -21.18 3.92 42.12
CA ALA A 165 -20.50 4.29 43.37
C ALA A 165 -21.10 5.58 43.95
#